data_AF-A0A2J7QGQ9-F1
#
_entry.id   AF-A0A2J7QGQ9-F1
#
_cell.length_a   1.000
_cell.length_b   1.000
_cell.length_c   1.000
_cell.angle_alpha   90.00
_cell.angle_beta   90.00
_cell.angle_gamma   90.00
#
_symmetry.space_group_name_H-M   'P 1'
#
loop_
_entity.id
_entity.type
_entity.pdbx_description
1 polymer ?
#
loop_
_entity_poly.entity_id
_entity_poly.type
_entity_poly.pdbx_seq_one_letter_code
_entity_poly.pdbx_strand_id
1 'polypeptide(L)'
;MLKNTEDELFLRRVIFSDEATFHLSGKVNRHNVRIWGYRVTFEHVRDSPKVNVFCAISLTKVCGHFFFDENTVTGVTSLRMLQNSLVPQMNEDSGDYISQQDGPPPHLHLNVRSFLNESPAQRWIDRMGNEDLALQFWPPRSPDLTPCDFLLWGFVKNAVYVPPLPTNLNDLRNRITAAVNSVTQDICHQVWDGFSYRLDVIRAAGGGHIEHI
;
A
#
# COMPACT_ATOMS: atom_id res chain seq x y z
N MET A 1 17.04 -5.00 8.43
CA MET A 1 16.97 -3.52 8.35
C MET A 1 17.32 -3.11 6.93
N LEU A 2 16.56 -2.18 6.33
CA LEU A 2 16.78 -1.71 4.95
C LEU A 2 18.16 -1.04 4.87
N LYS A 3 19.07 -1.60 4.07
CA LYS A 3 20.50 -1.26 4.10
C LYS A 3 20.82 0.11 3.52
N ASN A 4 19.96 0.66 2.67
CA ASN A 4 20.18 1.91 1.93
C ASN A 4 19.23 3.04 2.35
N THR A 5 18.70 3.00 3.57
CA THR A 5 17.76 4.03 4.08
C THR A 5 18.43 5.36 4.41
N GLU A 6 19.76 5.45 4.41
CA GLU A 6 20.51 6.70 4.60
C GLU A 6 20.74 7.45 3.27
N ASP A 7 20.52 6.79 2.13
CA ASP A 7 20.60 7.41 0.82
C ASP A 7 19.24 8.05 0.48
N GLU A 8 19.15 9.38 0.60
CA GLU A 8 17.94 10.12 0.24
C GLU A 8 17.52 9.89 -1.22
N LEU A 9 18.47 9.65 -2.13
CA LEU A 9 18.18 9.35 -3.53
C LEU A 9 17.61 7.94 -3.70
N PHE A 10 17.96 7.01 -2.81
CA PHE A 10 17.32 5.70 -2.76
C PHE A 10 15.86 5.82 -2.33
N LEU A 11 15.58 6.51 -1.22
CA LEU A 11 14.22 6.64 -0.69
C LEU A 11 13.28 7.36 -1.65
N ARG A 12 13.75 8.39 -2.36
CA ARG A 12 12.97 9.11 -3.38
C ARG A 12 12.47 8.23 -4.52
N ARG A 13 13.14 7.10 -4.78
CA ARG A 13 12.77 6.14 -5.82
C ARG A 13 11.84 5.04 -5.29
N VAL A 14 11.72 4.86 -3.98
CA VAL A 14 10.89 3.80 -3.41
C VAL A 14 9.41 4.16 -3.57
N ILE A 15 8.62 3.18 -3.97
CA ILE A 15 7.17 3.27 -4.08
C ILE A 15 6.58 2.20 -3.21
N PHE A 16 5.77 2.61 -2.24
CA PHE A 16 5.07 1.70 -1.33
C PHE A 16 3.74 1.32 -1.95
N SER A 17 3.36 0.06 -1.85
CA SER A 17 2.11 -0.41 -2.41
C SER A 17 1.45 -1.43 -1.52
N ASP A 18 0.12 -1.44 -1.54
CA ASP A 18 -0.68 -2.30 -0.66
C ASP A 18 -2.13 -2.43 -1.19
N GLU A 19 -2.87 -3.38 -0.61
CA GLU A 19 -4.29 -3.59 -0.85
C GLU A 19 -5.17 -3.28 0.38
N ALA A 20 -6.30 -2.61 0.13
CA ALA A 20 -7.35 -2.44 1.14
C ALA A 20 -8.72 -2.90 0.66
N THR A 21 -9.46 -3.48 1.60
CA THR A 21 -10.87 -3.81 1.44
C THR A 21 -11.77 -2.70 2.00
N PHE A 22 -12.75 -2.29 1.19
CA PHE A 22 -13.82 -1.35 1.55
C PHE A 22 -15.16 -2.08 1.51
N HIS A 23 -15.95 -1.96 2.57
CA HIS A 23 -17.27 -2.58 2.67
C HIS A 23 -18.35 -1.53 2.46
N LEU A 24 -19.37 -1.87 1.69
CA LEU A 24 -20.52 -0.99 1.44
C LEU A 24 -21.22 -0.55 2.74
N SER A 25 -21.22 -1.41 3.75
CA SER A 25 -21.77 -1.12 5.08
C SER A 25 -21.03 -0.04 5.87
N GLY A 26 -19.86 0.42 5.43
CA GLY A 26 -19.03 1.38 6.17
C GLY A 26 -18.28 0.80 7.37
N LYS A 27 -18.40 -0.51 7.61
CA LYS A 27 -17.77 -1.19 8.75
C LYS A 27 -16.32 -1.53 8.40
N VAL A 28 -15.38 -0.86 9.07
CA VAL A 28 -13.93 -0.98 8.84
C VAL A 28 -13.31 -1.92 9.86
N ASN A 29 -12.48 -2.87 9.40
CA ASN A 29 -11.74 -3.76 10.27
C ASN A 29 -10.53 -3.02 10.90
N ARG A 30 -10.42 -3.05 12.24
CA ARG A 30 -9.42 -2.29 13.01
C ARG A 30 -7.98 -2.77 12.88
N HIS A 31 -7.75 -3.99 12.40
CA HIS A 31 -6.42 -4.58 12.37
C HIS A 31 -5.47 -3.99 11.32
N ASN A 32 -6.01 -3.33 10.27
CA ASN A 32 -5.21 -2.81 9.15
C ASN A 32 -5.43 -1.29 8.92
N VAL A 33 -5.93 -0.55 9.91
CA VAL A 33 -6.13 0.90 9.77
C VAL A 33 -5.86 1.60 11.09
N ARG A 34 -4.74 2.34 11.18
CA ARG A 34 -4.57 3.37 12.20
C ARG A 34 -5.24 4.64 11.70
N ILE A 35 -6.43 4.94 12.24
CA ILE A 35 -7.15 6.18 11.95
C ILE A 35 -6.72 7.22 12.97
N TRP A 36 -6.09 8.31 12.52
CA TRP A 36 -5.87 9.49 13.34
C TRP A 36 -7.20 10.22 13.57
N GLY A 37 -7.57 10.46 14.83
CA GLY A 37 -8.50 11.53 15.22
C GLY A 37 -9.82 11.13 15.88
N TYR A 38 -10.44 9.99 15.57
CA TYR A 38 -11.68 9.58 16.23
C TYR A 38 -11.78 8.06 16.43
N ARG A 39 -11.99 7.64 17.69
CA ARG A 39 -12.33 6.25 18.04
C ARG A 39 -13.74 5.96 17.55
N VAL A 40 -13.86 5.32 16.40
CA VAL A 40 -15.13 4.67 16.03
C VAL A 40 -14.95 3.15 16.07
N THR A 41 -15.76 2.49 16.90
CA THR A 41 -15.93 1.03 16.97
C THR A 41 -17.03 0.68 15.98
N PHE A 42 -16.70 -0.01 14.89
CA PHE A 42 -17.72 -0.59 14.03
C PHE A 42 -17.42 -2.06 13.80
N GLU A 43 -18.33 -2.92 14.27
CA GLU A 43 -18.25 -4.38 14.17
C GLU A 43 -18.25 -4.83 12.72
N HIS A 44 -17.34 -5.74 12.36
CA HIS A 44 -17.30 -6.43 11.06
C HIS A 44 -18.67 -7.08 10.75
N VAL A 45 -19.30 -6.73 9.63
CA VAL A 45 -20.43 -7.51 9.09
C VAL A 45 -19.88 -8.51 8.10
N ARG A 46 -19.99 -9.80 8.45
CA ARG A 46 -19.68 -10.92 7.57
C ARG A 46 -20.55 -10.81 6.31
N ASP A 47 -19.94 -11.01 5.15
CA ASP A 47 -20.60 -11.03 3.82
C ASP A 47 -21.21 -9.71 3.32
N SER A 48 -20.83 -8.56 3.89
CA SER A 48 -21.15 -7.26 3.26
C SER A 48 -20.52 -7.15 1.87
N PRO A 49 -21.26 -6.67 0.85
CA PRO A 49 -20.68 -6.30 -0.44
C PRO A 49 -19.45 -5.42 -0.24
N LYS A 50 -18.39 -5.71 -0.99
CA LYS A 50 -17.07 -5.10 -0.78
C LYS A 50 -16.35 -4.84 -2.09
N VAL A 51 -15.36 -3.97 -2.02
CA VAL A 51 -14.42 -3.65 -3.10
C VAL A 51 -13.02 -3.82 -2.53
N ASN A 52 -12.16 -4.56 -3.24
CA ASN A 52 -10.73 -4.62 -2.96
C ASN A 52 -10.03 -3.64 -3.89
N VAL A 53 -9.13 -2.84 -3.34
CA VAL A 53 -8.43 -1.77 -4.04
C VAL A 53 -6.95 -1.93 -3.79
N PHE A 54 -6.15 -1.90 -4.84
CA PHE A 54 -4.71 -1.70 -4.76
C PHE A 54 -4.39 -0.24 -5.00
N CYS A 55 -3.47 0.33 -4.22
CA CYS A 55 -2.87 1.63 -4.50
C CYS A 55 -1.37 1.58 -4.24
N ALA A 56 -0.63 2.43 -4.94
CA ALA A 56 0.78 2.69 -4.68
C ALA A 56 0.99 4.17 -4.34
N ILE A 57 1.99 4.50 -3.52
CA ILE A 57 2.32 5.86 -3.13
C ILE A 57 3.83 6.09 -3.28
N SER A 58 4.18 7.14 -4.02
CA SER A 58 5.54 7.66 -4.14
C SER A 58 5.72 8.88 -3.23
N LEU A 59 6.89 9.52 -3.29
CA LEU A 59 7.11 10.79 -2.59
C LEU A 59 6.12 11.88 -3.00
N THR A 60 5.70 11.89 -4.27
CA THR A 60 5.01 13.05 -4.83
C THR A 60 3.54 12.80 -5.11
N LYS A 61 3.09 11.54 -5.22
CA LYS A 61 1.72 11.22 -5.61
C LYS A 61 1.29 9.80 -5.24
N VAL A 62 -0.01 9.57 -5.27
CA VAL A 62 -0.60 8.23 -5.30
C VAL A 62 -0.72 7.78 -6.76
N CYS A 63 -0.34 6.53 -7.00
CA CYS A 63 -0.33 5.90 -8.30
C CYS A 63 -1.25 4.68 -8.32
N GLY A 64 -1.77 4.37 -9.51
CA GLY A 64 -2.18 3.00 -9.83
C GLY A 64 -3.35 2.45 -9.02
N HIS A 65 -4.41 3.24 -8.76
CA HIS A 65 -5.58 2.66 -8.10
C HIS A 65 -6.24 1.62 -9.00
N PHE A 66 -6.24 0.36 -8.55
CA PHE A 66 -6.77 -0.78 -9.30
C PHE A 66 -7.85 -1.46 -8.48
N PHE A 67 -9.04 -1.59 -9.06
CA PHE A 67 -10.13 -2.35 -8.46
C PHE A 67 -10.01 -3.81 -8.86
N PHE A 68 -9.92 -4.71 -7.90
CA PHE A 68 -10.06 -6.13 -8.18
C PHE A 68 -11.53 -6.48 -8.40
N ASP A 69 -11.81 -7.21 -9.46
CA ASP A 69 -13.14 -7.77 -9.73
C ASP A 69 -13.43 -8.93 -8.78
N GLU A 70 -12.37 -9.61 -8.34
CA GLU A 70 -12.43 -10.79 -7.50
C GLU A 70 -12.48 -10.46 -6.00
N ASN A 71 -13.21 -11.28 -5.24
CA ASN A 71 -13.31 -11.14 -3.78
C ASN A 71 -12.00 -11.44 -3.02
N THR A 72 -11.07 -12.14 -3.68
CA THR A 72 -9.79 -12.59 -3.14
C THR A 72 -8.68 -12.28 -4.13
N VAL A 73 -7.62 -11.63 -3.66
CA VAL A 73 -6.41 -11.39 -4.44
C VAL A 73 -5.60 -12.69 -4.52
N THR A 74 -5.36 -13.16 -5.75
CA THR A 74 -4.52 -14.33 -6.09
C THR A 74 -3.24 -13.87 -6.78
N GLY A 75 -2.27 -14.77 -6.98
CA GLY A 75 -1.05 -14.43 -7.73
C GLY A 75 -1.33 -13.99 -9.17
N VAL A 76 -2.37 -14.54 -9.81
CA VAL A 76 -2.77 -14.15 -11.17
C VAL A 76 -3.35 -12.73 -11.19
N THR A 77 -4.22 -12.41 -10.24
CA THR A 77 -4.83 -11.08 -10.16
C THR A 77 -3.81 -10.03 -9.72
N SER A 78 -2.84 -10.39 -8.86
CA SER A 78 -1.71 -9.54 -8.50
C SER A 78 -0.84 -9.23 -9.72
N LEU A 79 -0.46 -10.26 -10.52
CA LEU A 79 0.27 -10.04 -11.76
C LEU A 79 -0.49 -9.13 -12.74
N ARG A 80 -1.79 -9.37 -12.93
CA ARG A 80 -2.67 -8.54 -13.78
C ARG A 80 -2.66 -7.08 -13.31
N MET A 81 -2.76 -6.86 -12.01
CA MET A 81 -2.68 -5.52 -11.42
C MET A 81 -1.33 -4.85 -11.73
N LEU A 82 -0.22 -5.58 -11.57
CA LEU A 82 1.12 -5.02 -11.85
C LEU A 82 1.28 -4.65 -13.33
N GLN A 83 0.87 -5.53 -14.23
CA GLN A 83 0.98 -5.35 -15.68
C GLN A 83 0.08 -4.23 -16.21
N ASN A 84 -1.11 -4.07 -15.64
CA ASN A 84 -2.13 -3.17 -16.20
C ASN A 84 -2.26 -1.84 -15.45
N SER A 85 -1.75 -1.75 -14.22
CA SER A 85 -1.89 -0.55 -13.37
C SER A 85 -0.55 0.03 -12.98
N LEU A 86 0.23 -0.69 -12.16
CA LEU A 86 1.42 -0.11 -11.52
C LEU A 86 2.54 0.17 -12.53
N VAL A 87 3.00 -0.86 -13.24
CA VAL A 87 4.19 -0.75 -14.11
C VAL A 87 4.00 0.25 -15.26
N PRO A 88 2.87 0.26 -15.99
CA PRO A 88 2.65 1.25 -17.05
C PRO A 88 2.76 2.69 -16.55
N GLN A 89 2.09 3.01 -15.43
CA GLN A 89 2.14 4.36 -14.86
C GLN A 89 3.54 4.75 -14.41
N MET A 90 4.28 3.82 -13.80
CA MET A 90 5.65 4.12 -13.33
C MET A 90 6.62 4.34 -14.48
N ASN A 91 6.44 3.61 -15.58
CA ASN A 91 7.23 3.77 -16.79
C ASN A 91 6.92 5.08 -17.51
N GLU A 92 5.67 5.54 -17.49
CA GLU A 92 5.28 6.85 -18.03
C GLU A 92 5.86 8.02 -17.22
N ASP A 93 5.99 7.87 -15.90
CA ASP A 93 6.51 8.92 -15.02
C ASP A 93 8.02 9.14 -15.17
N SER A 94 8.81 8.10 -14.90
CA SER A 94 10.27 8.20 -14.91
C SER A 94 10.97 6.88 -15.24
N GLY A 95 10.34 5.73 -14.99
CA GLY A 95 10.94 4.40 -15.12
C GLY A 95 12.04 4.07 -14.09
N ASP A 96 12.54 5.07 -13.35
CA ASP A 96 13.49 4.91 -12.24
C ASP A 96 12.78 4.89 -10.89
N TYR A 97 12.27 3.71 -10.54
CA TYR A 97 11.60 3.45 -9.28
C TYR A 97 12.00 2.10 -8.70
N ILE A 98 11.75 1.94 -7.41
CA ILE A 98 11.93 0.72 -6.64
C ILE A 98 10.58 0.35 -6.04
N SER A 99 10.01 -0.78 -6.49
CA SER A 99 8.69 -1.23 -6.01
C SER A 99 8.82 -1.94 -4.67
N GLN A 100 8.13 -1.50 -3.63
CA GLN A 100 8.04 -2.20 -2.35
C GLN A 100 6.66 -2.84 -2.16
N GLN A 101 6.65 -4.10 -1.72
CA GLN A 101 5.45 -4.88 -1.36
C GLN A 101 5.66 -5.56 0.00
N ASP A 102 4.56 -5.77 0.75
CA ASP A 102 4.57 -6.27 2.12
C ASP A 102 4.49 -7.81 2.24
N GLY A 103 4.52 -8.53 1.11
CA GLY A 103 4.71 -9.97 0.99
C GLY A 103 3.59 -10.94 1.38
N PRO A 104 2.29 -10.61 1.31
CA PRO A 104 1.23 -11.60 1.23
C PRO A 104 1.53 -12.72 0.21
N PRO A 105 1.07 -13.97 0.46
CA PRO A 105 1.35 -15.12 -0.41
C PRO A 105 1.06 -14.92 -1.92
N PRO A 106 0.03 -14.15 -2.34
CA PRO A 106 -0.19 -13.81 -3.75
C PRO A 106 0.99 -13.09 -4.41
N HIS A 107 1.71 -12.25 -3.67
CA HIS A 107 2.84 -11.46 -4.17
C HIS A 107 4.11 -12.29 -4.34
N LEU A 108 4.22 -13.40 -3.60
CA LEU A 108 5.33 -14.36 -3.70
C LEU A 108 5.13 -15.40 -4.81
N HIS A 109 4.05 -15.32 -5.57
CA HIS A 109 3.79 -16.25 -6.68
C HIS A 109 4.92 -16.16 -7.72
N LEU A 110 5.36 -17.31 -8.25
CA LEU A 110 6.52 -17.38 -9.16
C LEU A 110 6.39 -16.40 -10.34
N ASN A 111 5.23 -16.37 -11.00
CA ASN A 111 5.02 -15.48 -12.13
C ASN A 111 5.10 -13.98 -11.76
N VAL A 112 4.71 -13.62 -10.54
CA VAL A 112 4.82 -12.24 -10.04
C VAL A 112 6.29 -11.89 -9.85
N ARG A 113 7.06 -12.77 -9.20
CA ARG A 113 8.50 -12.59 -8.98
C ARG A 113 9.30 -12.57 -10.27
N SER A 114 9.01 -13.48 -11.21
CA SER A 114 9.63 -13.48 -12.55
C SER A 114 9.34 -12.18 -13.29
N PHE A 115 8.10 -11.68 -13.23
CA PHE A 115 7.75 -10.40 -13.84
C PHE A 115 8.51 -9.25 -13.19
N LEU A 116 8.58 -9.17 -11.85
CA LEU A 116 9.32 -8.11 -11.14
C LEU A 116 10.84 -8.16 -11.39
N ASN A 117 11.40 -9.35 -11.66
CA ASN A 117 12.78 -9.50 -12.10
C ASN A 117 13.04 -8.91 -13.49
N GLU A 118 12.04 -8.88 -14.36
CA GLU A 118 12.15 -8.31 -15.72
C GLU A 118 11.72 -6.84 -15.78
N SER A 119 10.67 -6.48 -15.04
CA SER A 119 10.05 -5.16 -15.00
C SER A 119 9.51 -4.89 -13.58
N PRO A 120 10.20 -4.10 -12.74
CA PRO A 120 11.20 -3.06 -13.07
C PRO A 120 12.66 -3.54 -13.06
N ALA A 121 12.97 -4.68 -13.68
CA ALA A 121 14.34 -5.20 -13.83
C ALA A 121 15.09 -5.31 -12.49
N GLN A 122 14.56 -6.11 -11.56
CA GLN A 122 15.15 -6.39 -10.23
C GLN A 122 15.11 -5.21 -9.24
N ARG A 123 14.48 -4.08 -9.59
CA ARG A 123 14.25 -2.96 -8.67
C ARG A 123 12.99 -3.16 -7.82
N TRP A 124 12.95 -4.23 -7.04
CA TRP A 124 11.83 -4.52 -6.15
C TRP A 124 12.28 -5.02 -4.78
N ILE A 125 11.42 -4.80 -3.78
CA ILE A 125 11.64 -5.09 -2.35
C ILE A 125 10.43 -5.87 -1.84
N ASP A 126 10.67 -7.06 -1.28
CA ASP A 126 9.65 -7.91 -0.69
C ASP A 126 10.27 -8.87 0.36
N ARG A 127 9.50 -9.83 0.86
CA ARG A 127 9.94 -10.98 1.66
C ARG A 127 10.67 -11.97 0.75
N MET A 128 11.96 -12.12 0.94
CA MET A 128 12.82 -12.96 0.10
C MET A 128 12.54 -14.47 0.27
N GLY A 129 12.48 -15.20 -0.84
CA GLY A 129 12.79 -16.63 -0.92
C GLY A 129 14.23 -16.87 -1.39
N ASN A 130 14.82 -18.04 -1.09
CA ASN A 130 16.26 -18.33 -1.28
C ASN A 130 16.84 -18.11 -2.70
N GLU A 131 16.01 -17.90 -3.73
CA GLU A 131 16.42 -17.78 -5.14
C GLU A 131 16.06 -16.42 -5.79
N ASP A 132 15.59 -15.44 -5.01
CA ASP A 132 15.09 -14.17 -5.57
C ASP A 132 16.21 -13.12 -5.78
N LEU A 133 16.09 -12.32 -6.86
CA LEU A 133 17.00 -11.23 -7.22
C LEU A 133 16.53 -9.86 -6.69
N ALA A 134 15.75 -9.85 -5.60
CA ALA A 134 15.22 -8.64 -5.00
C ALA A 134 16.35 -7.72 -4.51
N LEU A 135 16.13 -6.40 -4.60
CA LEU A 135 17.13 -5.39 -4.28
C LEU A 135 17.50 -5.38 -2.78
N GLN A 136 16.51 -5.60 -1.91
CA GLN A 136 16.69 -5.76 -0.47
C GLN A 136 15.49 -6.44 0.19
N PHE A 137 15.67 -6.85 1.44
CA PHE A 137 14.67 -7.56 2.24
C PHE A 137 13.73 -6.60 2.99
N TRP A 138 12.42 -6.83 2.89
CA TRP A 138 11.42 -6.22 3.76
C TRP A 138 11.18 -7.06 5.01
N PRO A 139 11.23 -6.48 6.23
CA PRO A 139 10.96 -7.24 7.45
C PRO A 139 9.51 -7.77 7.48
N PRO A 140 9.30 -9.04 7.86
CA PRO A 140 7.97 -9.63 7.92
C PRO A 140 7.13 -8.92 8.99
N ARG A 141 5.82 -8.82 8.75
CA ARG A 141 4.85 -8.24 9.71
C ARG A 141 5.25 -6.85 10.21
N SER A 142 5.67 -5.98 9.29
CA SER A 142 6.04 -4.59 9.61
C SER A 142 5.05 -3.59 9.00
N PRO A 143 3.75 -3.65 9.33
CA PRO A 143 2.78 -2.67 8.85
C PRO A 143 3.09 -1.25 9.37
N ASP A 144 3.81 -1.15 10.50
CA ASP A 144 4.33 0.12 11.01
C ASP A 144 5.31 0.79 10.04
N LEU A 145 5.89 0.04 9.10
CA LEU A 145 6.79 0.57 8.08
C LEU A 145 6.11 0.73 6.71
N THR A 146 4.81 0.48 6.60
CA THR A 146 4.07 0.58 5.34
C THR A 146 3.24 1.88 5.33
N PRO A 147 3.69 2.94 4.63
CA PRO A 147 2.94 4.15 4.31
C PRO A 147 1.44 3.97 4.01
N CYS A 148 1.11 2.92 3.28
CA CYS A 148 -0.27 2.62 2.92
C CYS A 148 -1.13 2.31 4.16
N ASP A 149 -0.62 1.46 5.06
CA ASP A 149 -1.31 0.99 6.27
C ASP A 149 -1.52 2.09 7.32
N PHE A 150 -0.47 2.86 7.62
CA PHE A 150 -0.52 3.82 8.72
C PHE A 150 -1.11 5.19 8.34
N LEU A 151 -1.28 5.49 7.04
CA LEU A 151 -1.81 6.80 6.61
C LEU A 151 -2.77 6.73 5.43
N LEU A 152 -2.35 6.24 4.26
CA LEU A 152 -3.14 6.33 3.02
C LEU A 152 -4.56 5.77 3.21
N TRP A 153 -4.66 4.55 3.72
CA TRP A 153 -5.96 3.91 3.90
C TRP A 153 -6.81 4.56 4.98
N GLY A 154 -6.19 5.15 6.00
CA GLY A 154 -6.90 5.97 6.99
C GLY A 154 -7.54 7.20 6.36
N PHE A 155 -6.77 7.94 5.54
CA PHE A 155 -7.24 9.11 4.80
C PHE A 155 -8.39 8.77 3.85
N VAL A 156 -8.19 7.76 2.99
CA VAL A 156 -9.20 7.35 2.00
C VAL A 156 -10.48 6.86 2.68
N LYS A 157 -10.37 6.06 3.75
CA LYS A 157 -11.56 5.57 4.50
C LYS A 157 -12.32 6.71 5.16
N ASN A 158 -11.63 7.71 5.70
CA ASN A 158 -12.28 8.89 6.28
C ASN A 158 -13.08 9.67 5.25
N ALA A 159 -12.56 9.81 4.02
CA ALA A 159 -13.26 10.51 2.94
C ALA A 159 -14.43 9.69 2.36
N VAL A 160 -14.26 8.37 2.20
CA VAL A 160 -15.27 7.48 1.58
C VAL A 160 -16.53 7.35 2.44
N TYR A 161 -16.37 7.27 3.77
CA TYR A 161 -17.47 6.99 4.70
C TYR A 161 -18.04 8.24 5.38
N VAL A 162 -17.87 9.42 4.78
CA VAL A 162 -18.63 10.62 5.17
C VAL A 162 -20.11 10.42 4.82
N PRO A 163 -21.05 10.57 5.78
CA PRO A 163 -22.48 10.47 5.52
C PRO A 163 -22.98 11.45 4.44
N PRO A 164 -23.94 11.06 3.59
CA PRO A 164 -24.61 9.75 3.58
C PRO A 164 -23.67 8.64 3.08
N LEU A 165 -23.78 7.44 3.67
CA LEU A 165 -22.96 6.28 3.32
C LEU A 165 -23.18 5.84 1.87
N PRO A 166 -22.18 5.21 1.22
CA PRO A 166 -22.32 4.71 -0.14
C PRO A 166 -23.48 3.72 -0.25
N THR A 167 -24.29 3.88 -1.29
CA THR A 167 -25.55 3.13 -1.43
C THR A 167 -25.43 1.86 -2.27
N ASN A 168 -24.40 1.78 -3.12
CA ASN A 168 -24.08 0.62 -3.95
C ASN A 168 -22.57 0.58 -4.27
N LEU A 169 -22.11 -0.50 -4.91
CA LEU A 169 -20.68 -0.70 -5.22
C LEU A 169 -20.13 0.32 -6.23
N ASN A 170 -20.95 0.87 -7.13
CA ASN A 170 -20.49 1.89 -8.09
C ASN A 170 -20.27 3.23 -7.39
N ASP A 171 -21.19 3.63 -6.51
CA ASP A 171 -21.02 4.79 -5.63
C ASP A 171 -19.78 4.63 -4.74
N LEU A 172 -19.58 3.43 -4.15
CA LEU A 172 -18.38 3.14 -3.37
C LEU A 172 -17.09 3.29 -4.19
N ARG A 173 -17.02 2.74 -5.41
CA ARG A 173 -15.86 2.89 -6.31
C ARG A 173 -15.61 4.36 -6.66
N ASN A 174 -16.65 5.10 -7.02
CA ASN A 174 -16.54 6.52 -7.37
C ASN A 174 -16.00 7.35 -6.21
N ARG A 175 -16.48 7.10 -4.98
CA ARG A 175 -15.96 7.77 -3.77
C ARG A 175 -14.52 7.41 -3.48
N ILE A 176 -14.13 6.14 -3.64
CA ILE A 176 -12.73 5.71 -3.48
C ILE A 176 -11.85 6.42 -4.50
N THR A 177 -12.22 6.43 -5.78
CA THR A 177 -11.48 7.13 -6.84
C THR A 177 -11.36 8.62 -6.54
N ALA A 178 -12.44 9.28 -6.11
CA ALA A 178 -12.39 10.69 -5.74
C ALA A 178 -11.46 10.96 -4.54
N ALA A 179 -11.50 10.09 -3.52
CA ALA A 179 -10.66 10.20 -2.33
C ALA A 179 -9.18 9.91 -2.62
N VAL A 180 -8.88 8.97 -3.51
CA VAL A 180 -7.50 8.71 -3.97
C VAL A 180 -6.98 9.90 -4.78
N ASN A 181 -7.79 10.42 -5.71
CA ASN A 181 -7.39 11.55 -6.56
C ASN A 181 -7.29 12.88 -5.79
N SER A 182 -7.84 12.98 -4.58
CA SER A 182 -7.70 14.16 -3.72
C SER A 182 -6.44 14.12 -2.84
N VAL A 183 -5.69 13.01 -2.84
CA VAL A 183 -4.40 12.95 -2.15
C VAL A 183 -3.42 13.89 -2.83
N THR A 184 -3.09 14.99 -2.16
CA THR A 184 -2.15 15.99 -2.64
C THR A 184 -0.70 15.55 -2.39
N GLN A 185 0.23 16.23 -3.07
CA GLN A 185 1.66 16.06 -2.80
C GLN A 185 2.03 16.35 -1.33
N ASP A 186 1.38 17.33 -0.70
CA ASP A 186 1.62 17.63 0.72
C ASP A 186 1.24 16.46 1.63
N ILE A 187 0.13 15.76 1.32
CA ILE A 187 -0.25 14.54 2.04
C ILE A 187 0.80 13.46 1.81
N CYS A 188 1.30 13.28 0.59
CA CYS A 188 2.40 12.35 0.33
C CYS A 188 3.64 12.71 1.15
N HIS A 189 4.06 13.97 1.19
CA HIS A 189 5.21 14.39 1.99
C HIS A 189 5.02 14.08 3.49
N GLN A 190 3.84 14.31 4.06
CA GLN A 190 3.53 13.93 5.44
C GLN A 190 3.66 12.43 5.70
N VAL A 191 3.29 11.59 4.73
CA VAL A 191 3.47 10.13 4.78
C VAL A 191 4.94 9.77 4.87
N TRP A 192 5.78 10.44 4.06
CA TRP A 192 7.22 10.18 4.02
C TRP A 192 7.97 10.71 5.24
N ASP A 193 7.56 11.85 5.80
CA ASP A 193 8.08 12.34 7.06
C ASP A 193 7.76 11.35 8.20
N GLY A 194 6.52 10.85 8.23
CA GLY A 194 6.10 9.81 9.17
C GLY A 194 6.90 8.51 9.01
N PHE A 195 7.16 8.08 7.78
CA PHE A 195 7.99 6.90 7.50
C PHE A 195 9.44 7.09 7.98
N SER A 196 10.07 8.21 7.63
CA SER A 196 11.44 8.54 8.04
C SER A 196 11.58 8.58 9.56
N TYR A 197 10.62 9.22 10.24
CA TYR A 197 10.57 9.24 11.70
C TYR A 197 10.47 7.83 12.30
N ARG A 198 9.60 6.97 11.75
CA ARG A 198 9.47 5.58 12.22
C ARG A 198 10.75 4.77 12.01
N LEU A 199 11.46 4.97 10.89
CA LEU A 199 12.76 4.36 10.66
C LEU A 199 13.77 4.76 11.74
N ASP A 200 13.83 6.04 12.09
CA ASP A 200 14.75 6.53 13.12
C ASP A 200 14.40 6.00 14.50
N VAL A 201 13.12 5.88 14.85
CA VAL A 201 12.72 5.27 16.12
C VAL A 201 13.05 3.78 16.16
N ILE A 202 12.81 3.03 15.08
CA ILE A 202 13.18 1.61 15.00
C ILE A 202 14.70 1.43 15.11
N ARG A 203 15.50 2.32 14.50
CA ARG A 203 16.97 2.35 14.65
C ARG A 203 17.35 2.56 16.11
N ALA A 204 16.79 3.57 16.76
CA ALA A 204 17.06 3.85 18.17
C ALA A 204 16.65 2.68 19.08
N ALA A 205 15.59 1.96 18.74
CA ALA A 205 15.11 0.78 19.45
C ALA A 205 15.86 -0.53 19.09
N GLY A 206 16.93 -0.49 18.29
CA GLY A 206 17.70 -1.67 17.90
C GLY A 206 16.92 -2.67 17.04
N GLY A 207 15.90 -2.23 16.29
CA GLY A 207 15.07 -3.08 15.44
C GLY A 207 13.85 -3.71 16.15
N GLY A 208 13.53 -3.28 17.37
CA GLY A 208 12.34 -3.72 18.11
C GLY A 208 11.01 -3.22 17.51
N HIS A 209 9.91 -3.83 17.95
CA HIS A 209 8.56 -3.39 17.59
C HIS A 209 8.25 -2.02 18.23
N ILE A 210 7.58 -1.15 17.49
CA ILE A 210 7.20 0.20 17.93
C ILE A 210 5.68 0.31 18.03
N GLU A 211 5.14 0.15 19.23
CA GLU A 211 3.75 0.52 19.50
C GLU A 211 3.68 2.01 19.90
N HIS A 212 2.66 2.73 19.44
CA HIS A 212 2.33 4.12 19.82
C HIS A 212 3.22 5.24 19.27
N ILE A 213 3.40 5.26 17.93
CA ILE A 213 3.90 6.43 17.18
C ILE A 213 2.83 6.95 16.24
#